data_AF-A0A1G4E7I5-F1
#
_entry.id   AF-A0A1G4E7I5-F1
#
_cell.length_a   1.000
_cell.length_b   1.000
_cell.length_c   1.000
_cell.angle_alpha   90.00
_cell.angle_beta   90.00
_cell.angle_gamma   90.00
#
_symmetry.space_group_name_H-M   'P 1'
#
loop_
_entity.id
_entity.type
_entity.pdbx_description
1 polymer ?
#
loop_
_entity_poly.entity_id
_entity_poly.type
_entity_poly.pdbx_seq_one_letter_code
_entity_poly.pdbx_strand_id
1 'polypeptide(L)'
;MRCDSEKKDDNYDFFDNIVDYIEKEENAISEVISDQSCSCCESFSAMSTDMFKNTETAKRICVQFVKLFGLLSTLKEKRIRDSNYKKDGAFLNYWTNMQISNNMNNQKKCVQDFYDDIENHCIQSYQLDSLSDFSYDINNDDINNLNILYDLYKKYNKINGIITKQSEEPEKLKLYCCDNCFDGYKLIRSSCIGLQNKFCDQLNKFKQKYEDLYTIVEGKGEIFSEHFKRLPEDNNISIITTSVLGSAVGLTSLYFLLHKVT
;
A
#
# COMPACT_ATOMS: atom_id res chain seq x y z
N MET A 1 -11.73 -23.43 -0.34
CA MET A 1 -12.58 -22.59 0.51
C MET A 1 -13.07 -21.39 -0.29
N ARG A 2 -14.28 -20.89 -0.03
CA ARG A 2 -14.72 -19.62 -0.61
C ARG A 2 -14.24 -18.53 0.35
N CYS A 3 -13.38 -17.64 -0.14
CA CYS A 3 -12.96 -16.48 0.62
C CYS A 3 -14.16 -15.61 0.96
N ASP A 4 -14.31 -15.32 2.25
CA ASP A 4 -15.38 -14.48 2.77
C ASP A 4 -15.01 -13.03 2.50
N SER A 5 -15.53 -12.52 1.38
CA SER A 5 -15.60 -11.08 1.17
C SER A 5 -16.67 -10.54 2.11
N GLU A 6 -16.33 -10.27 3.36
CA GLU A 6 -17.19 -9.44 4.18
C GLU A 6 -17.25 -8.05 3.55
N LYS A 7 -18.46 -7.55 3.34
CA LYS A 7 -18.71 -6.11 3.27
C LYS A 7 -18.52 -5.52 4.66
N LYS A 8 -17.34 -5.72 5.26
CA LYS A 8 -16.91 -5.04 6.48
C LYS A 8 -16.67 -3.60 6.04
N ASP A 9 -17.78 -2.88 5.95
CA ASP A 9 -17.93 -1.43 5.85
C ASP A 9 -16.70 -0.79 5.22
N ASP A 10 -16.68 -0.60 3.88
CA ASP A 10 -15.55 -0.18 2.99
C ASP A 10 -14.68 0.95 3.56
N ASN A 11 -14.01 0.68 4.67
CA ASN A 11 -13.51 1.70 5.54
C ASN A 11 -12.02 1.84 5.26
N TYR A 12 -11.76 2.60 4.22
CA TYR A 12 -10.44 3.04 3.82
C TYR A 12 -9.90 4.16 4.74
N ASP A 13 -10.44 4.38 5.94
CA ASP A 13 -9.97 5.40 6.90
C ASP A 13 -8.52 5.18 7.37
N PHE A 14 -7.94 3.99 7.15
CA PHE A 14 -6.51 3.80 7.36
C PHE A 14 -5.68 4.73 6.45
N PHE A 15 -6.22 5.18 5.32
CA PHE A 15 -5.54 6.14 4.45
C PHE A 15 -5.30 7.50 5.11
N ASP A 16 -6.05 7.84 6.18
CA ASP A 16 -5.80 9.06 6.95
C ASP A 16 -4.38 9.10 7.54
N ASN A 17 -3.82 7.91 7.85
CA ASN A 17 -2.49 7.74 8.43
C ASN A 17 -1.49 7.14 7.42
N ILE A 18 -1.81 7.14 6.13
CA ILE A 18 -1.04 6.37 5.13
C ILE A 18 0.43 6.78 5.00
N VAL A 19 0.73 8.06 5.24
CA VAL A 19 2.11 8.57 5.17
C VAL A 19 3.00 7.88 6.22
N ASP A 20 2.50 7.74 7.45
CA ASP A 20 3.16 7.04 8.55
C ASP A 20 3.23 5.52 8.28
N TYR A 21 2.18 4.93 7.73
CA TYR A 21 2.18 3.51 7.36
C TYR A 21 3.18 3.16 6.25
N ILE A 22 3.33 4.02 5.23
CA ILE A 22 4.35 3.87 4.19
C ILE A 22 5.76 3.93 4.81
N GLU A 23 6.00 4.86 5.73
CA GLU A 23 7.30 4.95 6.43
C GLU A 23 7.59 3.69 7.25
N LYS A 24 6.60 3.18 7.98
CA LYS A 24 6.72 1.92 8.73
C LYS A 24 6.99 0.73 7.81
N GLU A 25 6.34 0.65 6.65
CA GLU A 25 6.63 -0.38 5.64
C GLU A 25 8.08 -0.28 5.14
N GLU A 26 8.55 0.93 4.78
CA GLU A 26 9.93 1.15 4.33
C GLU A 26 10.96 0.78 5.42
N ASN A 27 10.66 1.08 6.69
CA ASN A 27 11.48 0.70 7.83
C ASN A 27 11.51 -0.83 8.04
N ALA A 28 10.37 -1.51 7.91
CA ALA A 28 10.30 -2.97 7.99
C ALA A 28 11.16 -3.68 6.92
N ILE A 29 11.38 -3.04 5.76
CA ILE A 29 12.27 -3.55 4.70
C ILE A 29 13.75 -3.27 5.00
N SER A 30 14.08 -2.11 5.55
CA SER A 30 15.45 -1.61 5.68
C SER A 30 16.19 -2.06 6.95
N GLU A 31 15.48 -2.47 7.99
CA GLU A 31 16.12 -3.08 9.17
C GLU A 31 16.83 -4.37 8.74
N VAL A 32 18.16 -4.37 8.84
CA VAL A 32 19.02 -5.54 8.63
C VAL A 32 18.39 -6.73 9.35
N ILE A 33 18.25 -7.84 8.64
CA ILE A 33 17.89 -9.13 9.24
C ILE A 33 18.94 -9.37 10.33
N SER A 34 18.60 -9.11 11.61
CA SER A 34 19.41 -9.66 12.68
C SER A 34 19.48 -11.15 12.41
N ASP A 35 20.67 -11.76 12.44
CA ASP A 35 20.95 -13.18 12.09
C ASP A 35 20.03 -14.21 12.76
N GLN A 36 19.20 -13.78 13.71
CA GLN A 36 17.92 -14.40 14.02
C GLN A 36 16.93 -14.26 12.83
N SER A 37 17.25 -14.93 11.71
CA SER A 37 16.24 -15.41 10.77
C SER A 37 15.06 -15.89 11.63
N CYS A 38 13.87 -15.31 11.45
CA CYS A 38 12.78 -15.73 12.31
C CYS A 38 12.55 -17.22 12.09
N SER A 39 12.87 -18.07 13.07
CA SER A 39 12.61 -19.50 13.01
C SER A 39 11.13 -19.78 12.74
N CYS A 40 10.27 -18.87 13.19
CA CYS A 40 8.85 -18.83 12.85
C CYS A 40 8.60 -18.71 11.35
N CYS A 41 9.29 -17.78 10.67
CA CYS A 41 9.14 -17.55 9.23
C CYS A 41 9.79 -18.65 8.40
N GLU A 42 10.82 -19.33 8.90
CA GLU A 42 11.31 -20.58 8.29
C GLU A 42 10.19 -21.62 8.30
N SER A 43 9.57 -21.86 9.47
CA SER A 43 8.48 -22.82 9.61
C SER A 43 7.26 -22.47 8.76
N PHE A 44 6.83 -21.20 8.77
CA PHE A 44 5.73 -20.69 7.94
C PHE A 44 6.04 -20.91 6.45
N SER A 45 7.21 -20.47 6.00
CA SER A 45 7.55 -20.51 4.58
C SER A 45 7.62 -21.92 4.00
N ALA A 46 7.99 -22.91 4.82
CA ALA A 46 8.00 -24.32 4.43
C ALA A 46 6.58 -24.85 4.18
N MET A 47 5.57 -24.34 4.89
CA MET A 47 4.18 -24.79 4.80
C MET A 47 3.33 -23.96 3.82
N SER A 48 3.69 -22.70 3.56
CA SER A 48 2.90 -21.79 2.71
C SER A 48 3.26 -21.80 1.22
N THR A 49 3.88 -22.88 0.72
CA THR A 49 4.30 -23.01 -0.70
C THR A 49 3.14 -23.18 -1.69
N ASP A 50 1.97 -23.54 -1.17
CA ASP A 50 0.71 -23.55 -1.90
C ASP A 50 0.05 -22.16 -2.00
N MET A 51 0.39 -21.23 -1.09
CA MET A 51 -0.06 -19.84 -1.12
C MET A 51 0.80 -18.97 -2.05
N PHE A 52 2.12 -19.07 -1.92
CA PHE A 52 3.06 -18.19 -2.60
C PHE A 52 3.84 -18.90 -3.70
N LYS A 53 4.39 -18.13 -4.65
CA LYS A 53 5.20 -18.63 -5.78
C LYS A 53 6.32 -19.58 -5.38
N ASN A 54 6.96 -19.37 -4.23
CA ASN A 54 8.02 -20.21 -3.67
C ASN A 54 8.24 -19.90 -2.18
N THR A 55 8.97 -20.79 -1.51
CA THR A 55 9.37 -20.67 -0.09
C THR A 55 10.09 -19.36 0.22
N GLU A 56 11.02 -18.92 -0.63
CA GLU A 56 11.78 -17.67 -0.39
C GLU A 56 10.85 -16.44 -0.37
N THR A 57 9.87 -16.42 -1.27
CA THR A 57 8.85 -15.36 -1.31
C THR A 57 7.99 -15.38 -0.06
N ALA A 58 7.53 -16.56 0.37
CA ALA A 58 6.76 -16.73 1.60
C ALA A 58 7.55 -16.26 2.84
N LYS A 59 8.82 -16.64 2.93
CA LYS A 59 9.73 -16.25 4.01
C LYS A 59 9.92 -14.75 4.07
N ARG A 60 10.20 -14.11 2.93
CA ARG A 60 10.37 -12.66 2.84
C ARG A 60 9.10 -11.91 3.28
N ILE A 61 7.93 -12.37 2.81
CA ILE A 61 6.64 -11.76 3.19
C ILE A 61 6.39 -11.92 4.70
N CYS A 62 6.63 -13.10 5.27
CA CYS A 62 6.51 -13.32 6.71
C CYS A 62 7.44 -12.38 7.50
N VAL A 63 8.72 -12.28 7.12
CA VAL A 63 9.69 -11.40 7.81
C VAL A 63 9.25 -9.93 7.75
N GLN A 64 8.75 -9.47 6.61
CA GLN A 64 8.23 -8.11 6.48
C GLN A 64 6.96 -7.92 7.33
N PHE A 65 6.06 -8.89 7.33
CA PHE A 65 4.82 -8.85 8.10
C PHE A 65 5.10 -8.73 9.61
N VAL A 66 5.95 -9.59 10.18
CA VAL A 66 6.23 -9.58 11.63
C VAL A 66 6.90 -8.28 12.07
N LYS A 67 7.76 -7.70 11.21
CA LYS A 67 8.38 -6.38 11.46
C LYS A 67 7.36 -5.27 11.38
N LEU A 68 6.54 -5.26 10.33
CA LEU A 68 5.48 -4.27 10.15
C LEU A 68 4.51 -4.28 11.34
N PHE A 69 4.05 -5.47 11.75
CA PHE A 69 3.24 -5.63 12.95
C PHE A 69 3.94 -5.05 14.19
N GLY A 70 5.24 -5.30 14.34
CA GLY A 70 6.07 -4.75 15.40
C GLY A 70 6.07 -3.21 15.49
N LEU A 71 5.87 -2.53 14.35
CA LEU A 71 5.82 -1.07 14.21
C LEU A 71 4.40 -0.48 14.37
N LEU A 72 3.36 -1.31 14.30
CA LEU A 72 1.95 -0.93 14.51
C LEU A 72 1.61 -1.01 16.00
N SER A 73 2.11 -0.04 16.78
CA SER A 73 2.08 -0.07 18.25
C SER A 73 0.69 -0.22 18.86
N THR A 74 -0.34 0.40 18.29
CA THR A 74 -1.69 0.29 18.87
C THR A 74 -2.24 -1.13 18.72
N LEU A 75 -1.95 -1.78 17.58
CA LEU A 75 -2.31 -3.16 17.32
C LEU A 75 -1.49 -4.12 18.19
N LYS A 76 -0.16 -3.99 18.18
CA LYS A 76 0.77 -4.81 18.97
C LYS A 76 0.46 -4.77 20.47
N GLU A 77 0.14 -3.60 21.01
CA GLU A 77 -0.18 -3.43 22.44
C GLU A 77 -1.66 -3.61 22.75
N LYS A 78 -2.48 -4.00 21.77
CA LYS A 78 -3.93 -4.25 21.92
C LYS A 78 -4.67 -3.06 22.55
N ARG A 79 -4.35 -1.85 22.11
CA ARG A 79 -4.98 -0.61 22.59
C ARG A 79 -6.38 -0.42 21.99
N ILE A 80 -7.32 -1.31 22.28
CA ILE A 80 -8.65 -1.40 21.64
C ILE A 80 -9.45 -0.08 21.69
N ARG A 81 -9.21 0.78 22.69
CA ARG A 81 -9.88 2.08 22.85
C ARG A 81 -9.24 3.22 22.04
N ASP A 82 -8.05 3.00 21.48
CA ASP A 82 -7.34 3.95 20.63
C ASP A 82 -8.04 4.02 19.25
N SER A 83 -8.26 5.23 18.74
CA SER A 83 -8.86 5.43 17.43
C SER A 83 -8.04 4.83 16.29
N ASN A 84 -6.72 4.68 16.48
CA ASN A 84 -5.82 4.09 15.50
C ASN A 84 -5.80 2.56 15.54
N TYR A 85 -6.30 1.90 16.59
CA TYR A 85 -6.29 0.43 16.69
C TYR A 85 -6.95 -0.24 15.49
N LYS A 86 -8.14 0.26 15.10
CA LYS A 86 -8.85 -0.23 13.92
C LYS A 86 -8.15 0.14 12.62
N LYS A 87 -7.49 1.31 12.56
CA LYS A 87 -6.76 1.77 11.37
C LYS A 87 -5.49 0.95 11.14
N ASP A 88 -4.76 0.63 12.20
CA ASP A 88 -3.58 -0.23 12.16
C ASP A 88 -3.95 -1.64 11.66
N GLY A 89 -5.02 -2.23 12.20
CA GLY A 89 -5.53 -3.52 11.75
C GLY A 89 -6.04 -3.49 10.30
N ALA A 90 -6.78 -2.45 9.89
CA ALA A 90 -7.25 -2.30 8.52
C ALA A 90 -6.11 -2.10 7.52
N PHE A 91 -5.08 -1.32 7.88
CA PHE A 91 -3.87 -1.18 7.07
C PHE A 91 -3.12 -2.51 6.94
N LEU A 92 -2.96 -3.26 8.04
CA LEU A 92 -2.30 -4.57 8.02
C LEU A 92 -3.06 -5.56 7.12
N ASN A 93 -4.40 -5.55 7.17
CA ASN A 93 -5.24 -6.34 6.28
C ASN A 93 -5.10 -5.94 4.81
N TYR A 94 -5.11 -4.64 4.51
CA TYR A 94 -4.84 -4.13 3.17
C TYR A 94 -3.45 -4.58 2.66
N TRP A 95 -2.42 -4.42 3.48
CA TRP A 95 -1.05 -4.82 3.13
C TRP A 95 -0.97 -6.32 2.82
N THR A 96 -1.61 -7.15 3.63
CA THR A 96 -1.68 -8.60 3.39
C THR A 96 -2.41 -8.93 2.08
N ASN A 97 -3.56 -8.31 1.80
CA ASN A 97 -4.26 -8.45 0.51
C ASN A 97 -3.36 -8.09 -0.68
N MET A 98 -2.63 -6.97 -0.57
CA MET A 98 -1.69 -6.52 -1.61
C MET A 98 -0.56 -7.55 -1.82
N GLN A 99 0.05 -8.06 -0.76
CA GLN A 99 1.14 -9.05 -0.88
C GLN A 99 0.64 -10.36 -1.48
N ILE A 100 -0.52 -10.82 -1.04
CA ILE A 100 -1.18 -12.00 -1.58
C ILE A 100 -1.44 -11.83 -3.08
N SER A 101 -2.12 -10.75 -3.48
CA SER A 101 -2.46 -10.46 -4.87
C SER A 101 -1.24 -10.42 -5.80
N ASN A 102 -0.09 -9.92 -5.32
CA ASN A 102 1.12 -9.77 -6.13
C ASN A 102 1.98 -11.04 -6.22
N ASN A 103 1.86 -11.97 -5.27
CA ASN A 103 2.82 -13.06 -5.07
C ASN A 103 2.23 -14.48 -5.10
N MET A 104 0.93 -14.62 -5.41
CA MET A 104 0.23 -15.91 -5.45
C MET A 104 0.65 -16.84 -6.61
N ASN A 105 0.44 -18.14 -6.42
CA ASN A 105 0.72 -19.19 -7.42
C ASN A 105 -0.46 -19.57 -8.35
N ASN A 106 -1.55 -18.79 -8.34
CA ASN A 106 -2.84 -19.00 -9.03
C ASN A 106 -3.90 -19.81 -8.24
N GLN A 107 -3.65 -20.18 -6.98
CA GLN A 107 -4.68 -20.68 -6.07
C GLN A 107 -5.32 -19.54 -5.29
N LYS A 108 -6.66 -19.52 -5.23
CA LYS A 108 -7.40 -18.54 -4.42
C LYS A 108 -7.30 -18.96 -2.94
N LYS A 109 -6.37 -18.33 -2.22
CA LYS A 109 -6.28 -18.37 -0.76
C LYS A 109 -6.74 -17.05 -0.17
N CYS A 110 -7.21 -17.12 1.06
CA CYS A 110 -7.86 -15.99 1.72
C CYS A 110 -6.88 -15.34 2.71
N VAL A 111 -7.09 -14.08 3.04
CA VAL A 111 -6.31 -13.40 4.08
C VAL A 111 -6.41 -14.13 5.42
N GLN A 112 -7.58 -14.70 5.70
CA GLN A 112 -7.80 -15.55 6.88
C GLN A 112 -6.79 -16.72 6.93
N ASP A 113 -6.57 -17.42 5.82
CA ASP A 113 -5.61 -18.54 5.77
C ASP A 113 -4.19 -18.05 6.10
N PHE A 114 -3.81 -16.88 5.60
CA PHE A 114 -2.50 -16.27 5.88
C PHE A 114 -2.35 -15.91 7.36
N TYR A 115 -3.39 -15.34 7.97
CA TYR A 115 -3.39 -14.99 9.39
C TYR A 115 -3.36 -16.22 10.28
N ASP A 116 -4.17 -17.24 10.00
CA ASP A 116 -4.14 -18.49 10.78
C ASP A 116 -2.76 -19.16 10.71
N ASP A 117 -2.16 -19.24 9.51
CA ASP A 117 -0.82 -19.82 9.33
C ASP A 117 0.24 -19.01 10.09
N ILE A 118 0.25 -17.68 9.96
CA ILE A 118 1.29 -16.87 10.60
C ILE A 118 1.12 -16.80 12.12
N GLU A 119 -0.10 -16.77 12.66
CA GLU A 119 -0.34 -16.87 14.10
C GLU A 119 0.19 -18.21 14.62
N ASN A 120 -0.17 -19.32 13.98
CA ASN A 120 0.26 -20.66 14.39
C ASN A 120 1.79 -20.79 14.45
N HIS A 121 2.50 -20.18 13.49
CA HIS A 121 3.96 -20.28 13.41
C HIS A 121 4.69 -19.21 14.24
N CYS A 122 4.09 -18.03 14.46
CA CYS A 122 4.79 -16.85 14.97
C CYS A 122 4.27 -16.34 16.33
N ILE A 123 3.18 -16.89 16.88
CA ILE A 123 2.56 -16.42 18.14
C ILE A 123 3.53 -16.34 19.32
N GLN A 124 4.41 -17.34 19.47
CA GLN A 124 5.36 -17.36 20.60
C GLN A 124 6.44 -16.28 20.49
N SER A 125 6.84 -15.93 19.26
CA SER A 125 7.93 -14.98 19.01
C SER A 125 7.46 -13.53 18.97
N TYR A 126 6.23 -13.29 18.49
CA TYR A 126 5.73 -11.93 18.23
C TYR A 126 4.41 -11.59 18.92
N GLN A 127 3.83 -12.52 19.69
CA GLN A 127 2.49 -12.37 20.29
C GLN A 127 1.46 -11.95 19.23
N LEU A 128 1.59 -12.52 18.04
CA LEU A 128 0.64 -12.38 16.94
C LEU A 128 -0.59 -13.21 17.28
N ASP A 129 -1.62 -12.54 17.78
CA ASP A 129 -2.93 -13.13 18.05
C ASP A 129 -4.04 -12.13 17.71
N SER A 130 -5.25 -12.65 17.51
CA SER A 130 -6.45 -11.85 17.19
C SER A 130 -6.35 -11.09 15.86
N LEU A 131 -5.50 -11.52 14.92
CA LEU A 131 -5.44 -10.98 13.56
C LEU A 131 -6.73 -11.28 12.79
N SER A 132 -7.37 -12.41 13.10
CA SER A 132 -8.67 -12.81 12.51
C SER A 132 -9.80 -11.80 12.75
N ASP A 133 -9.69 -10.92 13.76
CA ASP A 133 -10.65 -9.82 13.94
C ASP A 133 -10.61 -8.81 12.76
N PHE A 134 -9.45 -8.72 12.10
CA PHE A 134 -9.16 -7.79 11.01
C PHE A 134 -9.11 -8.44 9.64
N SER A 135 -9.19 -9.77 9.54
CA SER A 135 -9.14 -10.48 8.26
C SER A 135 -10.40 -10.19 7.44
N TYR A 136 -10.18 -9.76 6.20
CA TYR A 136 -11.20 -9.76 5.16
C TYR A 136 -10.52 -9.67 3.79
N ASP A 137 -11.10 -10.35 2.81
CA ASP A 137 -10.61 -10.33 1.44
C ASP A 137 -11.14 -9.10 0.69
N ILE A 138 -10.23 -8.28 0.17
CA ILE A 138 -10.56 -7.15 -0.70
C ILE A 138 -10.74 -7.70 -2.11
N ASN A 139 -11.85 -7.33 -2.77
CA ASN A 139 -12.08 -7.79 -4.14
C ASN A 139 -11.06 -7.19 -5.12
N ASN A 140 -10.90 -7.82 -6.28
CA ASN A 140 -9.86 -7.48 -7.24
C ASN A 140 -9.96 -6.04 -7.78
N ASP A 141 -11.16 -5.49 -7.96
CA ASP A 141 -11.32 -4.14 -8.49
C ASP A 141 -10.95 -3.11 -7.42
N ASP A 142 -11.37 -3.33 -6.18
CA ASP A 142 -11.04 -2.46 -5.05
C ASP A 142 -9.55 -2.51 -4.71
N ILE A 143 -8.92 -3.70 -4.66
CA ILE A 143 -7.48 -3.79 -4.35
C ILE A 143 -6.63 -3.09 -5.42
N ASN A 144 -7.02 -3.16 -6.69
CA ASN A 144 -6.33 -2.45 -7.77
C ASN A 144 -6.42 -0.93 -7.57
N ASN A 145 -7.61 -0.41 -7.26
CA ASN A 145 -7.81 1.01 -7.01
C ASN A 145 -7.04 1.51 -5.77
N LEU A 146 -7.04 0.73 -4.69
CA LEU A 146 -6.30 1.04 -3.46
C LEU A 146 -4.79 1.01 -3.68
N ASN A 147 -4.27 0.04 -4.44
CA ASN A 147 -2.85 -0.04 -4.80
C ASN A 147 -2.40 1.20 -5.59
N ILE A 148 -3.21 1.67 -6.54
CA ILE A 148 -2.91 2.90 -7.28
C ILE A 148 -2.88 4.11 -6.34
N LEU A 149 -3.85 4.23 -5.44
CA LEU A 149 -3.87 5.31 -4.45
C LEU A 149 -2.66 5.24 -3.50
N TYR A 150 -2.27 4.05 -3.08
CA TYR A 150 -1.07 3.81 -2.28
C TYR A 150 0.21 4.28 -2.98
N ASP A 151 0.38 3.92 -4.25
CA ASP A 151 1.52 4.33 -5.07
C ASP A 151 1.55 5.86 -5.29
N LEU A 152 0.38 6.50 -5.41
CA LEU A 152 0.27 7.95 -5.46
C LEU A 152 0.75 8.59 -4.15
N TYR A 153 0.41 8.03 -2.99
CA TYR A 153 0.94 8.50 -1.71
C TYR A 153 2.45 8.26 -1.55
N LYS A 154 2.99 7.15 -2.06
CA LYS A 154 4.45 6.93 -2.09
C LYS A 154 5.16 7.99 -2.92
N LYS A 155 4.65 8.31 -4.10
CA LYS A 155 5.17 9.40 -4.94
C LYS A 155 5.06 10.74 -4.23
N TYR A 156 3.91 11.04 -3.63
CA TYR A 156 3.70 12.24 -2.82
C TYR A 156 4.75 12.36 -1.71
N ASN A 157 5.03 11.29 -0.96
CA ASN A 157 6.05 11.31 0.10
C ASN A 157 7.45 11.66 -0.45
N LYS A 158 7.85 11.11 -1.60
CA LYS A 158 9.14 11.45 -2.24
C LYS A 158 9.17 12.90 -2.72
N ILE A 159 8.11 13.37 -3.37
CA ILE A 159 7.97 14.77 -3.81
C ILE A 159 8.03 15.73 -2.62
N ASN A 160 7.22 15.47 -1.59
CA ASN A 160 7.18 16.28 -0.37
C ASN A 160 8.55 16.33 0.31
N GLY A 161 9.25 15.20 0.39
CA GLY A 161 10.62 15.14 0.91
C GLY A 161 11.61 16.03 0.14
N ILE A 162 11.52 16.05 -1.20
CA ILE A 162 12.38 16.89 -2.05
C ILE A 162 12.11 18.38 -1.81
N ILE A 163 10.84 18.79 -1.85
CA ILE A 163 10.49 20.22 -1.81
C ILE A 163 10.61 20.82 -0.40
N THR A 164 10.44 20.03 0.66
CA THR A 164 10.53 20.52 2.05
C THR A 164 11.97 20.63 2.54
N LYS A 165 12.90 19.86 2.00
CA LYS A 165 14.32 19.94 2.38
C LYS A 165 14.99 21.20 1.80
N GLN A 166 16.02 21.65 2.51
CA GLN A 166 16.73 22.90 2.20
C GLN A 166 17.80 22.72 1.10
N SER A 167 18.28 21.50 0.84
CA SER A 167 19.46 21.23 0.00
C SER A 167 19.22 20.22 -1.13
N GLU A 168 17.98 19.90 -1.50
CA GLU A 168 17.73 18.95 -2.59
C GLU A 168 17.66 19.62 -3.96
N GLU A 169 18.17 18.91 -4.96
CA GLU A 169 18.21 19.30 -6.37
C GLU A 169 16.80 19.21 -6.99
N PRO A 170 16.24 20.31 -7.51
CA PRO A 170 14.91 20.33 -8.11
C PRO A 170 14.70 19.28 -9.21
N GLU A 171 15.78 18.92 -9.92
CA GLU A 171 15.77 17.93 -11.01
C GLU A 171 15.29 16.55 -10.56
N LYS A 172 15.46 16.20 -9.28
CA LYS A 172 14.96 14.93 -8.72
C LYS A 172 13.44 14.80 -8.79
N LEU A 173 12.71 15.91 -8.88
CA LEU A 173 11.26 15.88 -9.08
C LEU A 173 10.88 15.21 -10.41
N LYS A 174 11.72 15.27 -11.44
CA LYS A 174 11.45 14.63 -12.74
C LYS A 174 11.22 13.12 -12.62
N LEU A 175 11.83 12.46 -11.63
CA LEU A 175 11.62 11.02 -11.38
C LEU A 175 10.19 10.70 -10.90
N TYR A 176 9.52 11.67 -10.28
CA TYR A 176 8.20 11.51 -9.65
C TYR A 176 7.10 12.31 -10.34
N CYS A 177 7.47 13.27 -11.21
CA CYS A 177 6.61 14.19 -11.95
C CYS A 177 6.79 14.05 -13.49
N CYS A 178 7.07 12.84 -13.97
CA CYS A 178 7.11 12.48 -15.38
C CYS A 178 5.74 12.60 -16.09
N ASP A 179 5.67 12.55 -17.43
CA ASP A 179 4.42 12.76 -18.19
C ASP A 179 3.31 11.76 -17.84
N ASN A 180 3.68 10.51 -17.59
CA ASN A 180 2.78 9.42 -17.22
C ASN A 180 2.67 9.21 -15.70
N CYS A 181 3.29 10.08 -14.89
CA CYS A 181 3.35 9.87 -13.43
C CYS A 181 1.97 9.91 -12.76
N PHE A 182 0.99 10.58 -13.38
CA PHE A 182 -0.41 10.70 -12.91
C PHE A 182 -1.42 9.90 -13.74
N ASP A 183 -0.98 9.00 -14.62
CA ASP A 183 -1.95 8.18 -15.39
C ASP A 183 -2.77 7.26 -14.49
N GLY A 184 -2.15 6.73 -13.42
CA GLY A 184 -2.88 6.01 -12.38
C GLY A 184 -3.93 6.88 -11.69
N TYR A 185 -3.60 8.14 -11.37
CA TYR A 185 -4.56 9.10 -10.81
C TYR A 185 -5.72 9.35 -11.78
N LYS A 186 -5.46 9.59 -13.07
CA LYS A 186 -6.51 9.77 -14.09
C LYS A 186 -7.45 8.57 -14.15
N LEU A 187 -6.88 7.36 -14.13
CA LEU A 187 -7.63 6.10 -14.18
C LEU A 187 -8.61 6.00 -13.01
N ILE A 188 -8.12 6.08 -11.76
CA ILE A 188 -9.00 5.94 -10.59
C ILE A 188 -9.92 7.16 -10.39
N ARG A 189 -9.51 8.34 -10.85
CA ARG A 189 -10.33 9.56 -10.78
C ARG A 189 -11.52 9.50 -11.72
N SER A 190 -11.37 8.90 -12.90
CA SER A 190 -12.48 8.73 -13.86
C SER A 190 -13.66 7.97 -13.25
N SER A 191 -13.39 7.00 -12.36
CA SER A 191 -14.39 6.25 -11.59
C SER A 191 -15.02 7.01 -10.42
N CYS A 192 -14.56 8.22 -10.13
CA CYS A 192 -15.08 9.09 -9.07
C CYS A 192 -15.84 10.31 -9.59
N ILE A 193 -15.91 10.50 -10.92
CA ILE A 193 -16.64 11.63 -11.52
C ILE A 193 -18.15 11.42 -11.29
N GLY A 194 -18.76 12.30 -10.50
CA GLY A 194 -20.19 12.23 -10.18
C GLY A 194 -20.57 11.10 -9.21
N LEU A 195 -19.59 10.44 -8.59
CA LEU A 195 -19.79 9.36 -7.63
C LEU A 195 -19.20 9.75 -6.27
N GLN A 196 -19.94 9.45 -5.20
CA GLN A 196 -19.48 9.67 -3.83
C GLN A 196 -19.51 8.33 -3.08
N ASN A 197 -18.32 7.81 -2.79
CA ASN A 197 -18.11 6.63 -1.97
C ASN A 197 -16.82 6.81 -1.15
N LYS A 198 -16.57 5.91 -0.21
CA LYS A 198 -15.42 6.00 0.71
C LYS A 198 -14.07 6.04 -0.01
N PHE A 199 -13.92 5.30 -1.12
CA PHE A 199 -12.71 5.36 -1.93
C PHE A 199 -12.51 6.75 -2.56
N CYS A 200 -13.57 7.31 -3.15
CA CYS A 200 -13.53 8.64 -3.76
C CYS A 200 -13.30 9.74 -2.72
N ASP A 201 -13.80 9.58 -1.49
CA ASP A 201 -13.48 10.48 -0.37
C ASP A 201 -11.98 10.46 -0.05
N GLN A 202 -11.36 9.27 -0.03
CA GLN A 202 -9.91 9.12 0.19
C GLN A 202 -9.08 9.67 -0.98
N LEU A 203 -9.54 9.47 -2.23
CA LEU A 203 -8.90 10.08 -3.41
C LEU A 203 -8.98 11.61 -3.38
N ASN A 204 -10.10 12.18 -2.92
CA ASN A 204 -10.24 13.63 -2.74
C ASN A 204 -9.30 14.16 -1.65
N LYS A 205 -9.11 13.43 -0.54
CA LYS A 205 -8.10 13.78 0.49
C LYS A 205 -6.69 13.76 -0.08
N PHE A 206 -6.35 12.77 -0.91
CA PHE A 206 -5.07 12.75 -1.63
C PHE A 206 -4.90 13.98 -2.51
N LYS A 207 -5.92 14.30 -3.33
CA LYS A 207 -5.92 15.48 -4.21
C LYS A 207 -5.63 16.75 -3.42
N GLN A 208 -6.35 16.98 -2.32
CA GLN A 208 -6.15 18.15 -1.46
C GLN A 208 -4.71 18.22 -0.92
N LYS A 209 -4.19 17.12 -0.34
CA LYS A 209 -2.81 17.05 0.15
C LYS A 209 -1.78 17.35 -0.94
N TYR A 210 -2.01 16.89 -2.17
CA TYR A 210 -1.11 17.15 -3.29
C TYR A 210 -1.19 18.60 -3.77
N GLU A 211 -2.40 19.17 -3.84
CA GLU A 211 -2.63 20.58 -4.20
C GLU A 211 -2.01 21.56 -3.19
N ASP A 212 -1.94 21.19 -1.91
CA ASP A 212 -1.23 21.96 -0.88
C ASP A 212 0.26 22.16 -1.22
N LEU A 213 0.86 21.23 -1.99
CA LEU A 213 2.26 21.33 -2.41
C LEU A 213 2.47 22.44 -3.44
N TYR A 214 1.42 22.89 -4.13
CA TYR A 214 1.54 23.90 -5.20
C TYR A 214 2.11 25.21 -4.65
N THR A 215 1.60 25.66 -3.50
CA THR A 215 2.05 26.91 -2.87
C THR A 215 3.50 26.81 -2.37
N ILE A 216 3.90 25.62 -1.89
CA ILE A 216 5.26 25.35 -1.43
C ILE A 216 6.24 25.39 -2.61
N VAL A 217 5.88 24.74 -3.72
CA VAL A 217 6.70 24.71 -4.95
C VAL A 217 6.85 26.11 -5.53
N GLU A 218 5.76 26.86 -5.64
CA GLU A 218 5.78 28.25 -6.11
C GLU A 218 6.70 29.13 -5.25
N GLY A 219 6.63 28.98 -3.91
CA GLY A 219 7.49 29.70 -2.98
C GLY A 219 8.98 29.35 -3.05
N LYS A 220 9.33 28.20 -3.63
CA LYS A 220 10.72 27.76 -3.86
C LYS A 220 11.33 28.33 -5.15
N GLY A 221 10.52 28.93 -6.01
CA GLY A 221 10.94 29.60 -7.24
C GLY A 221 10.81 28.75 -8.51
N GLU A 222 11.07 29.39 -9.65
CA GLU A 222 10.76 28.86 -10.99
C GLU A 222 11.41 27.50 -11.29
N ILE A 223 12.63 27.26 -10.79
CA ILE A 223 13.38 26.01 -11.04
C ILE A 223 12.62 24.79 -10.46
N PHE A 224 11.98 24.93 -9.30
CA PHE A 224 11.14 23.87 -8.73
C PHE A 224 9.86 23.70 -9.53
N SER A 225 9.22 24.81 -9.91
CA SER A 225 7.99 24.81 -10.71
C SER A 225 8.17 24.15 -12.08
N GLU A 226 9.35 24.29 -12.72
CA GLU A 226 9.66 23.65 -14.01
C GLU A 226 9.70 22.12 -13.92
N HIS A 227 10.06 21.57 -12.75
CA HIS A 227 10.24 20.13 -12.55
C HIS A 227 9.09 19.48 -11.78
N PHE A 228 8.15 20.28 -11.29
CA PHE A 228 6.94 19.83 -10.63
C PHE A 228 5.76 19.76 -11.60
N LYS A 229 4.91 18.75 -11.46
CA LYS A 229 3.67 18.63 -12.23
C LYS A 229 2.45 18.67 -11.33
N ARG A 230 1.47 19.48 -11.72
CA ARG A 230 0.15 19.52 -11.08
C ARG A 230 -0.65 18.27 -11.45
N LEU A 231 -1.60 17.90 -10.60
CA LEU A 231 -2.58 16.88 -10.94
C LEU A 231 -3.42 17.32 -12.14
N PRO A 232 -3.84 16.38 -13.01
CA PRO A 232 -4.77 16.69 -14.08
C PRO A 232 -6.13 17.09 -13.50
N GLU A 233 -6.72 18.14 -14.06
CA GLU A 233 -8.07 18.59 -13.73
C GLU A 233 -9.14 17.60 -14.25
N ASP A 234 -10.31 17.58 -13.60
CA ASP A 234 -11.38 16.63 -13.91
C ASP A 234 -11.93 16.79 -15.34
N ASN A 235 -11.97 18.02 -15.86
CA ASN A 235 -12.36 18.34 -17.24
C ASN A 235 -11.41 17.72 -18.29
N ASN A 236 -10.17 17.38 -17.90
CA ASN A 236 -9.15 16.79 -18.75
C ASN A 236 -9.10 15.26 -18.63
N ILE A 237 -9.98 14.66 -17.82
CA ILE A 237 -10.07 13.22 -17.61
C ILE A 237 -11.29 12.72 -18.39
N SER A 238 -11.05 11.91 -19.43
CA SER A 238 -12.14 11.24 -20.13
C SER A 238 -12.79 10.21 -19.19
N ILE A 239 -14.12 10.14 -19.22
CA ILE A 239 -14.87 9.07 -18.53
C ILE A 239 -14.54 7.77 -19.28
N ILE A 240 -13.65 6.95 -18.72
CA ILE A 240 -13.38 5.62 -19.24
C ILE A 240 -14.47 4.70 -18.67
N THR A 241 -15.54 4.46 -19.44
CA THR A 241 -16.51 3.42 -19.09
C THR A 241 -15.81 2.06 -19.11
N THR A 242 -15.80 1.36 -17.97
CA THR A 242 -15.08 0.10 -17.69
C THR A 242 -15.49 -1.11 -18.53
N SER A 243 -16.26 -0.94 -19.62
CA SER A 243 -16.75 -2.04 -20.47
C SER A 243 -15.70 -2.63 -21.43
N VAL A 244 -14.43 -2.20 -21.42
CA VAL A 244 -13.42 -2.63 -22.44
C VAL A 244 -12.14 -3.26 -21.85
N LEU A 245 -11.91 -3.25 -20.54
CA LEU A 245 -10.63 -3.72 -19.96
C LEU A 245 -10.57 -5.22 -19.65
N GLY A 246 -11.38 -6.04 -20.32
CA GLY A 246 -11.37 -7.50 -20.19
C GLY A 246 -10.11 -8.22 -20.71
N SER A 247 -9.04 -7.52 -21.12
CA SER A 247 -7.91 -8.21 -21.78
C SER A 247 -6.55 -7.50 -21.76
N ALA A 248 -6.28 -6.50 -20.92
CA ALA A 248 -4.98 -5.79 -20.94
C ALA A 248 -4.35 -5.41 -19.58
N VAL A 249 -4.95 -5.77 -18.44
CA VAL A 249 -4.38 -5.44 -17.12
C VAL A 249 -3.51 -6.61 -16.63
N GLY A 250 -2.36 -6.77 -17.26
CA GLY A 250 -1.39 -7.82 -16.94
C GLY A 250 0.07 -7.38 -16.88
N LEU A 251 0.40 -6.09 -17.01
CA LEU A 251 1.80 -5.70 -17.28
C LEU A 251 2.34 -4.41 -16.61
N THR A 252 1.82 -3.93 -15.47
CA THR A 252 2.53 -2.87 -14.71
C THR A 252 2.78 -3.15 -13.23
N SER A 253 2.50 -4.37 -12.75
CA SER A 253 3.23 -4.88 -11.59
C SER A 253 4.71 -5.02 -11.98
N LEU A 254 5.63 -4.42 -11.20
CA LEU A 254 7.11 -4.64 -11.19
C LEU A 254 8.02 -3.62 -11.90
N TYR A 255 8.08 -2.36 -11.47
CA TYR A 255 9.32 -1.58 -11.71
C TYR A 255 9.95 -0.87 -10.51
N PHE A 256 9.29 -0.74 -9.35
CA PHE A 256 9.90 -0.02 -8.22
C PHE A 256 10.48 -0.88 -7.09
N LEU A 257 10.39 -2.21 -7.18
CA LEU A 257 11.02 -3.13 -6.21
C LEU A 257 12.36 -3.74 -6.67
N LEU A 258 12.92 -3.33 -7.82
CA LEU A 258 14.18 -3.89 -8.34
C LEU A 258 15.37 -2.92 -8.44
N HIS A 259 15.25 -1.66 -8.01
CA HIS A 259 16.40 -0.73 -7.99
C HIS A 259 17.05 -0.52 -6.60
N LYS A 260 16.96 -1.52 -5.74
CA LYS A 260 17.85 -1.67 -4.57
C LYS A 260 18.32 -3.11 -4.49
N VAL A 261 19.23 -3.49 -5.39
CA VAL A 261 20.28 -4.51 -5.27
C VAL A 261 20.95 -4.54 -6.66
N THR A 262 21.92 -3.66 -6.85
CA THR A 262 23.28 -3.88 -7.42
C THR A 262 23.91 -2.50 -7.58
#